data_AF-A0A914IUG0-F1
#
_entry.id   AF-A0A914IUG0-F1
#
_cell.length_a   1.000
_cell.length_b   1.000
_cell.length_c   1.000
_cell.angle_alpha   90.00
_cell.angle_beta   90.00
_cell.angle_gamma   90.00
#
_symmetry.space_group_name_H-M   'P 1'
#
loop_
_entity.id
_entity.type
_entity.pdbx_description
1 polymer ?
#
loop_
_entity_poly.entity_id
_entity_poly.type
_entity_poly.pdbx_seq_one_letter_code
_entity_poly.pdbx_strand_id
1 'polypeptide(L)'
;IVANERKREMLAELKSALMSIKTLYETEFRLKELMNDGRFPLAIRLCVEATNAAQEFIKFDCIKDLSAKFTKILSSMESHLDDALAGIPMTYDQDKYSLIYSAYQMLDNVGGAAVKLLSFFRATLESSARTVLIDRLCRKFSNDETDSMSYEELCENIEMDEIIDTIREL
;
A
#
# COMPACT_ATOMS: atom_id res chain seq x y z
N ILE A 1 -5.02 -57.85 -0.93
CA ILE A 1 -6.06 -56.89 -1.35
C ILE A 1 -6.05 -55.65 -0.45
N VAL A 2 -6.24 -55.79 0.87
CA VAL A 2 -6.20 -54.69 1.87
C VAL A 2 -4.93 -53.82 1.85
N ALA A 3 -3.73 -54.43 1.71
CA ALA A 3 -2.48 -53.67 1.64
C ALA A 3 -2.34 -52.79 0.39
N ASN A 4 -2.96 -53.19 -0.73
CA ASN A 4 -2.94 -52.43 -1.98
C ASN A 4 -3.93 -51.25 -1.90
N GLU A 5 -5.09 -51.45 -1.26
CA GLU A 5 -6.06 -50.38 -1.02
C GLU A 5 -5.51 -49.31 -0.08
N ARG A 6 -4.87 -49.68 1.03
CA ARG A 6 -4.16 -48.73 1.91
C ARG A 6 -3.08 -47.94 1.18
N LYS A 7 -2.29 -48.60 0.34
CA LYS A 7 -1.24 -47.94 -0.46
C LYS A 7 -1.85 -46.95 -1.45
N ARG A 8 -3.01 -47.29 -2.03
CA ARG A 8 -3.77 -46.41 -2.93
C ARG A 8 -4.37 -45.20 -2.20
N GLU A 9 -4.89 -45.38 -0.99
CA GLU A 9 -5.38 -44.30 -0.14
C GLU A 9 -4.26 -43.32 0.23
N MET A 10 -3.11 -43.81 0.71
CA MET A 10 -1.96 -42.96 1.03
C MET A 10 -1.46 -42.16 -0.18
N LEU A 11 -1.43 -42.77 -1.37
CA LEU A 11 -1.06 -42.08 -2.61
C LEU A 11 -2.09 -41.02 -3.02
N ALA A 12 -3.39 -41.26 -2.79
CA ALA A 12 -4.43 -40.30 -3.07
C ALA A 12 -4.36 -39.09 -2.13
N GLU A 13 -4.13 -39.32 -0.84
CA GLU A 13 -3.92 -38.26 0.16
C GLU A 13 -2.67 -37.42 -0.18
N LEU A 14 -1.56 -38.08 -0.51
CA LEU A 14 -0.33 -37.38 -0.90
C LEU A 14 -0.52 -36.54 -2.16
N LYS A 15 -1.21 -37.08 -3.17
CA LYS A 15 -1.54 -36.34 -4.40
C LYS A 15 -2.40 -35.12 -4.09
N SER A 16 -3.40 -35.25 -3.23
CA SER A 16 -4.27 -34.14 -2.82
C SER A 16 -3.50 -33.03 -2.11
N ALA A 17 -2.62 -33.42 -1.16
CA ALA A 17 -1.75 -32.48 -0.48
C ALA A 17 -0.81 -31.74 -1.44
N LEU A 18 -0.16 -32.46 -2.36
CA LEU A 18 0.75 -31.86 -3.35
C LEU A 18 0.02 -30.90 -4.30
N MET A 19 -1.19 -31.23 -4.75
CA MET A 19 -2.00 -30.34 -5.58
C MET A 19 -2.36 -29.06 -4.83
N SER A 20 -2.77 -29.18 -3.57
CA SER A 20 -3.12 -28.03 -2.72
C SER A 20 -1.90 -27.13 -2.47
N ILE A 21 -0.74 -27.73 -2.17
CA ILE A 21 0.54 -27.01 -2.03
C ILE A 21 0.87 -26.26 -3.32
N LYS A 22 0.75 -26.92 -4.49
CA LYS A 22 0.99 -26.27 -5.78
C LYS A 22 0.10 -25.05 -6.00
N THR A 23 -1.20 -25.17 -5.69
CA THR A 23 -2.16 -24.06 -5.79
C THR A 23 -1.79 -22.91 -4.86
N LEU A 24 -1.29 -23.18 -3.66
CA LEU A 24 -0.82 -22.14 -2.74
C LEU A 24 0.39 -21.38 -3.33
N TYR A 25 1.34 -22.07 -3.95
CA TYR A 25 2.47 -21.42 -4.64
C TYR A 25 2.02 -20.56 -5.84
N GLU A 26 1.07 -21.05 -6.64
CA GLU A 26 0.50 -20.27 -7.75
C GLU A 26 -0.24 -19.02 -7.24
N THR A 27 -0.89 -19.14 -6.07
CA THR A 27 -1.58 -18.03 -5.40
C THR A 27 -0.60 -16.95 -4.92
N GLU A 28 0.60 -17.33 -4.45
CA GLU A 28 1.68 -16.38 -4.10
C GLU A 28 2.03 -15.46 -5.28
N PHE A 29 2.11 -16.03 -6.50
CA PHE A 29 2.42 -15.26 -7.70
C PHE A 29 1.28 -14.29 -8.05
N ARG A 30 0.04 -14.78 -8.02
CA ARG A 30 -1.15 -13.98 -8.32
C ARG A 30 -1.36 -12.84 -7.32
N LEU A 31 -0.97 -13.01 -6.06
CA LEU A 31 -0.98 -11.93 -5.06
C LEU A 31 -0.09 -10.76 -5.45
N LYS A 32 1.10 -11.04 -6.01
CA LYS A 32 2.02 -9.98 -6.48
C LYS A 32 1.44 -9.20 -7.64
N GLU A 33 0.77 -9.86 -8.58
CA GLU A 33 0.07 -9.20 -9.68
C GLU A 33 -1.05 -8.30 -9.15
N LEU A 34 -1.90 -8.82 -8.26
CA LEU A 34 -3.01 -8.05 -7.67
C LEU A 34 -2.55 -6.84 -6.85
N MET A 35 -1.39 -6.93 -6.18
CA MET A 35 -0.77 -5.80 -5.49
C MET A 35 -0.30 -4.72 -6.47
N ASN A 36 0.36 -5.11 -7.57
CA ASN A 36 0.80 -4.18 -8.62
C ASN A 36 -0.37 -3.51 -9.34
N ASP A 37 -1.48 -4.23 -9.52
CA ASP A 37 -2.70 -3.71 -10.15
C ASP A 37 -3.54 -2.81 -9.22
N GLY A 38 -3.12 -2.61 -7.96
CA GLY A 38 -3.85 -1.80 -6.97
C GLY A 38 -5.18 -2.43 -6.50
N ARG A 39 -5.38 -3.73 -6.75
CA ARG A 39 -6.61 -4.45 -6.37
C ARG A 39 -6.52 -4.96 -4.93
N PHE A 40 -6.29 -4.04 -3.99
CA PHE A 40 -5.96 -4.35 -2.61
C PHE A 40 -7.01 -5.19 -1.87
N PRO A 41 -8.33 -4.92 -1.94
CA PRO A 41 -9.31 -5.76 -1.24
C PRO A 41 -9.28 -7.22 -1.71
N LEU A 42 -9.07 -7.46 -3.00
CA LEU A 42 -9.02 -8.81 -3.56
C LEU A 42 -7.74 -9.54 -3.13
N ALA A 43 -6.60 -8.86 -3.10
CA ALA A 43 -5.36 -9.47 -2.65
C ALA A 43 -5.37 -9.76 -1.13
N ILE A 44 -5.97 -8.91 -0.28
CA ILE A 44 -6.11 -9.22 1.15
C ILE A 44 -6.96 -10.49 1.33
N ARG A 45 -8.11 -10.56 0.67
CA ARG A 45 -8.99 -11.74 0.71
C ARG A 45 -8.25 -13.01 0.30
N LEU A 46 -7.57 -12.97 -0.84
CA LEU A 46 -6.85 -14.11 -1.38
C LEU A 46 -5.71 -14.55 -0.45
N CYS A 47 -5.02 -13.59 0.19
CA CYS A 47 -3.96 -13.88 1.16
C CYS A 47 -4.51 -14.54 2.43
N VAL A 48 -5.65 -14.07 2.94
CA VAL A 48 -6.32 -14.68 4.11
C VAL A 48 -6.81 -16.09 3.77
N GLU A 49 -7.47 -16.27 2.63
CA GLU A 49 -7.92 -17.59 2.15
C GLU A 49 -6.74 -18.56 1.99
N ALA A 50 -5.63 -18.11 1.37
CA ALA A 50 -4.42 -18.90 1.20
C ALA A 50 -3.76 -19.26 2.55
N THR A 51 -3.74 -18.33 3.51
CA THR A 51 -3.18 -18.57 4.85
C THR A 51 -4.01 -19.62 5.59
N ASN A 52 -5.34 -19.53 5.54
CA ASN A 52 -6.23 -20.52 6.15
C ASN A 52 -6.05 -21.90 5.52
N ALA A 53 -5.98 -21.98 4.19
CA ALA A 53 -5.72 -23.23 3.48
C ALA A 53 -4.33 -23.82 3.81
N ALA A 54 -3.32 -22.96 3.97
CA ALA A 54 -1.98 -23.40 4.37
C ALA A 54 -1.94 -24.03 5.78
N GLN A 55 -2.81 -23.62 6.71
CA GLN A 55 -2.86 -24.19 8.05
C GLN A 55 -3.23 -25.69 8.06
N GLU A 56 -4.04 -26.16 7.11
CA GLU A 56 -4.37 -27.59 6.97
C GLU A 56 -3.13 -28.46 6.65
N PHE A 57 -2.09 -27.84 6.11
CA PHE A 57 -0.88 -28.50 5.63
C PHE A 57 0.39 -28.10 6.42
N ILE A 58 0.24 -27.47 7.59
CA ILE A 58 1.35 -26.97 8.42
C ILE A 58 2.36 -28.04 8.85
N LYS A 59 1.95 -29.32 8.80
CA LYS A 59 2.79 -30.49 9.05
C LYS A 59 3.94 -30.65 8.05
N PHE A 60 3.84 -30.03 6.87
CA PHE A 60 4.91 -30.02 5.88
C PHE A 60 5.80 -28.80 6.07
N ASP A 61 7.11 -29.00 6.15
CA ASP A 61 8.04 -27.89 6.40
C ASP A 61 8.03 -26.83 5.28
N CYS A 62 7.81 -27.24 4.02
CA CYS A 62 7.66 -26.30 2.90
C CYS A 62 6.47 -25.33 3.06
N ILE A 63 5.42 -25.74 3.78
CA ILE A 63 4.26 -24.90 4.07
C ILE A 63 4.57 -23.89 5.17
N LYS A 64 5.46 -24.20 6.12
CA LYS A 64 5.89 -23.22 7.13
C LYS A 64 6.61 -22.04 6.47
N ASP A 65 7.52 -22.34 5.54
CA ASP A 65 8.21 -21.32 4.75
C ASP A 65 7.23 -20.50 3.91
N LEU A 66 6.24 -21.15 3.28
CA LEU A 66 5.22 -20.48 2.48
C LEU A 66 4.31 -19.59 3.34
N SER A 67 3.95 -20.05 4.54
CA SER A 67 3.15 -19.27 5.50
C SER A 67 3.90 -18.02 5.95
N ALA A 68 5.19 -18.14 6.25
CA ALA A 68 6.04 -17.00 6.57
C ALA A 68 6.12 -15.99 5.40
N LYS A 69 6.14 -16.46 4.15
CA LYS A 69 6.05 -15.59 2.97
C LYS A 69 4.72 -14.88 2.87
N PHE A 70 3.59 -15.54 3.12
CA PHE A 70 2.27 -14.87 3.11
C PHE A 70 2.18 -13.78 4.17
N THR A 71 2.69 -14.01 5.38
CA THR A 71 2.77 -12.96 6.41
C THR A 71 3.62 -11.77 5.93
N LYS A 72 4.74 -12.04 5.25
CA LYS A 72 5.56 -10.99 4.65
C LYS A 72 4.81 -10.22 3.55
N ILE A 73 4.07 -10.92 2.69
CA ILE A 73 3.23 -10.30 1.64
C ILE A 73 2.19 -9.39 2.29
N LEU A 74 1.54 -9.82 3.37
CA LEU A 74 0.57 -9.01 4.09
C LEU A 74 1.19 -7.72 4.64
N SER A 75 2.38 -7.80 5.24
CA SER A 75 3.10 -6.60 5.71
C SER A 75 3.53 -5.66 4.56
N SER A 76 3.95 -6.23 3.41
CA SER A 76 4.26 -5.44 2.21
C SER A 76 3.01 -4.74 1.67
N MET A 77 1.84 -5.36 1.80
CA MET A 77 0.58 -4.84 1.31
C MET A 77 0.13 -3.60 2.07
N GLU A 78 0.38 -3.54 3.38
CA GLU A 78 0.19 -2.32 4.18
C GLU A 78 1.04 -1.15 3.65
N SER A 79 2.31 -1.40 3.33
CA SER A 79 3.18 -0.38 2.75
C SER A 79 2.68 0.10 1.39
N HIS A 80 2.24 -0.81 0.51
CA HIS A 80 1.68 -0.43 -0.79
C HIS A 80 0.36 0.35 -0.67
N LEU A 81 -0.45 0.05 0.35
CA LEU A 81 -1.65 0.82 0.66
C LEU A 81 -1.31 2.24 1.11
N ASP A 82 -0.28 2.39 1.95
CA ASP A 82 0.21 3.70 2.38
C ASP A 82 0.72 4.54 1.20
N ASP A 83 1.48 3.93 0.28
CA ASP A 83 1.96 4.59 -0.94
C ASP A 83 0.79 5.03 -1.85
N ALA A 84 -0.21 4.16 -2.01
CA ALA A 84 -1.41 4.48 -2.79
C ALA A 84 -2.23 5.61 -2.13
N LEU A 85 -2.30 5.64 -0.79
CA LEU A 85 -2.96 6.69 -0.02
C LEU A 85 -2.24 8.04 -0.16
N ALA A 86 -0.90 8.03 -0.21
CA ALA A 86 -0.08 9.22 -0.42
C ALA A 86 -0.30 9.89 -1.80
N GLY A 87 -0.75 9.13 -2.80
CA GLY A 87 -1.07 9.65 -4.13
C GLY A 87 -2.44 10.35 -4.22
N ILE A 88 -3.35 10.13 -3.27
CA ILE A 88 -4.72 10.67 -3.32
C ILE A 88 -4.79 12.19 -3.27
N PRO A 89 -3.99 12.89 -2.43
CA PRO A 89 -4.00 14.35 -2.40
C PRO A 89 -3.64 15.01 -3.74
N MET A 90 -2.87 14.33 -4.60
CA MET A 90 -2.46 14.85 -5.91
C MET A 90 -3.46 14.55 -7.03
N THR A 91 -4.06 13.37 -7.01
CA THR A 91 -5.07 12.95 -8.00
C THR A 91 -6.23 12.29 -7.29
N TYR A 92 -7.20 13.09 -6.84
CA TYR A 92 -8.37 12.57 -6.17
C TYR A 92 -9.20 11.73 -7.15
N ASP A 93 -9.31 10.44 -6.83
CA ASP A 93 -10.11 9.46 -7.56
C ASP A 93 -10.97 8.71 -6.55
N GLN A 94 -12.29 8.92 -6.65
CA GLN A 94 -13.26 8.37 -5.71
C GLN A 94 -13.27 6.83 -5.72
N ASP A 95 -13.09 6.21 -6.89
CA ASP A 95 -13.12 4.75 -7.02
C ASP A 95 -11.88 4.13 -6.38
N LYS A 96 -10.70 4.73 -6.60
CA LYS A 96 -9.46 4.30 -5.94
C LYS A 96 -9.52 4.50 -4.44
N TYR A 97 -10.03 5.63 -3.97
CA TYR A 97 -10.20 5.87 -2.54
C TYR A 97 -11.12 4.84 -1.89
N SER A 98 -12.25 4.49 -2.55
CA SER A 98 -13.17 3.47 -2.04
C SER A 98 -12.50 2.10 -1.93
N LEU A 99 -11.64 1.72 -2.89
CA LEU A 99 -10.90 0.45 -2.85
C LEU A 99 -9.86 0.44 -1.72
N ILE A 100 -9.11 1.53 -1.54
CA ILE A 100 -8.10 1.68 -0.48
C ILE A 100 -8.78 1.68 0.89
N TYR A 101 -9.87 2.43 1.06
CA TYR A 101 -10.64 2.46 2.31
C TYR A 101 -11.20 1.09 2.66
N SER A 102 -11.76 0.36 1.70
CA SER A 102 -12.23 -1.02 1.90
C SER A 102 -11.09 -1.96 2.33
N ALA A 103 -9.88 -1.79 1.77
CA ALA A 103 -8.72 -2.56 2.19
C ALA A 103 -8.27 -2.24 3.63
N TYR A 104 -8.26 -0.97 4.04
CA TYR A 104 -7.99 -0.59 5.44
C TYR A 104 -9.06 -1.07 6.41
N GLN A 105 -10.33 -1.14 6.00
CA GLN A 105 -11.39 -1.76 6.79
C GLN A 105 -11.13 -3.26 7.00
N MET A 106 -10.68 -3.95 5.96
CA MET A 106 -10.34 -5.38 6.06
C MET A 106 -9.12 -5.64 6.97
N LEU A 107 -8.21 -4.68 7.09
CA LEU A 107 -7.04 -4.74 7.98
C LEU A 107 -7.33 -4.20 9.39
N ASP A 108 -8.56 -3.78 9.68
CA ASP A 108 -8.97 -3.16 10.95
C ASP A 108 -8.13 -1.92 11.34
N ASN A 109 -7.58 -1.20 10.36
CA ASN A 109 -6.69 -0.06 10.55
C ASN A 109 -7.23 1.23 9.93
N VAL A 110 -8.53 1.46 10.08
CA VAL A 110 -9.19 2.66 9.55
C VAL A 110 -8.74 3.94 10.28
N GLY A 111 -8.49 3.83 11.59
CA GLY A 111 -8.01 4.97 12.39
C GLY A 111 -6.62 5.45 11.96
N GLY A 112 -5.70 4.52 11.70
CA GLY A 112 -4.37 4.85 11.18
C GLY A 112 -4.43 5.45 9.78
N ALA A 113 -5.30 4.93 8.91
CA ALA A 113 -5.51 5.48 7.57
C ALA A 113 -5.96 6.95 7.59
N ALA A 114 -6.89 7.31 8.48
CA ALA A 114 -7.37 8.70 8.59
C ALA A 114 -6.25 9.67 9.01
N VAL A 115 -5.42 9.28 9.98
CA VAL A 115 -4.27 10.10 10.42
C VAL A 115 -3.24 10.24 9.31
N LYS A 116 -2.91 9.15 8.60
CA LYS A 116 -1.98 9.17 7.47
C LYS A 116 -2.50 10.04 6.34
N LEU A 117 -3.78 9.92 6.00
CA LEU A 117 -4.42 10.73 4.97
C LEU A 117 -4.30 12.23 5.28
N LEU A 118 -4.62 12.63 6.52
CA LEU A 118 -4.45 14.03 6.96
C LEU A 118 -2.99 14.48 6.86
N SER A 119 -2.04 13.62 7.22
CA SER A 119 -0.61 13.94 7.11
C SER A 119 -0.17 14.12 5.65
N PHE A 120 -0.66 13.28 4.73
CA PHE A 120 -0.36 13.41 3.31
C PHE A 120 -0.98 14.66 2.71
N PHE A 121 -2.24 14.97 3.03
CA PHE A 121 -2.86 16.23 2.60
C PHE A 121 -2.09 17.46 3.09
N ARG A 122 -1.67 17.46 4.36
CA ARG A 122 -0.84 18.55 4.90
C ARG A 122 0.48 18.69 4.15
N ALA A 123 1.19 17.58 3.91
CA ALA A 123 2.47 17.59 3.20
C ALA A 123 2.31 18.05 1.74
N THR A 124 1.26 17.60 1.05
CA THR A 124 0.97 18.02 -0.33
C THR A 124 0.63 19.50 -0.40
N LEU A 125 -0.21 20.00 0.51
CA LEU A 125 -0.55 21.44 0.57
C LEU A 125 0.68 22.29 0.90
N GLU A 126 1.51 21.88 1.85
CA GLU A 126 2.75 22.59 2.17
C GLU A 126 3.71 22.59 0.98
N SER A 127 3.82 21.47 0.26
CA SER A 127 4.65 21.37 -0.93
C SER A 127 4.12 22.23 -2.08
N SER A 128 2.82 22.21 -2.36
CA SER A 128 2.23 23.04 -3.42
C SER A 128 2.38 24.52 -3.08
N ALA A 129 2.13 24.88 -1.82
CA ALA A 129 2.31 26.23 -1.34
C ALA A 129 3.75 26.71 -1.48
N ARG A 130 4.71 25.88 -1.07
CA ARG A 130 6.14 26.16 -1.23
C ARG A 130 6.51 26.37 -2.70
N THR A 131 5.98 25.58 -3.64
CA THR A 131 6.23 25.78 -5.08
C THR A 131 5.73 27.13 -5.58
N VAL A 132 4.52 27.56 -5.19
CA VAL A 132 3.98 28.88 -5.56
C VAL A 132 4.82 30.01 -4.96
N LEU A 133 5.23 29.87 -3.69
CA LEU A 133 6.11 30.83 -3.02
C LEU A 133 7.47 30.96 -3.71
N ILE A 134 8.09 29.84 -4.07
CA ILE A 134 9.36 29.83 -4.79
C ILE A 134 9.20 30.48 -6.17
N ASP A 135 8.18 30.12 -6.98
CA ASP A 135 7.96 30.74 -8.30
C ASP A 135 7.83 32.27 -8.23
N ARG A 136 7.18 32.78 -7.17
CA ARG A 136 7.07 34.22 -6.92
C ARG A 136 8.38 34.85 -6.46
N LEU A 137 9.09 34.23 -5.52
CA LEU A 137 10.33 34.73 -4.94
C LEU A 137 11.54 34.60 -5.89
N CYS A 138 11.52 33.66 -6.84
CA CYS A 138 12.51 33.53 -7.92
C CYS A 138 12.59 34.77 -8.82
N ARG A 139 11.60 35.68 -8.77
CA ARG A 139 11.67 36.99 -9.45
C ARG A 139 12.59 37.99 -8.72
N LYS A 140 12.88 37.75 -7.43
CA LYS A 140 13.67 38.63 -6.55
C LYS A 140 14.98 37.99 -6.08
N PHE A 141 15.06 36.67 -5.96
CA PHE A 141 16.22 35.91 -5.47
C PHE A 141 16.64 34.81 -6.46
N SER A 142 17.90 34.36 -6.40
CA SER A 142 18.38 33.21 -7.19
C SER A 142 17.87 31.88 -6.62
N ASN A 143 17.53 30.90 -7.48
CA ASN A 143 16.97 29.59 -7.07
C ASN A 143 17.72 28.89 -5.93
N ASP A 144 19.06 28.95 -5.91
CA ASP A 144 19.88 28.30 -4.88
C ASP A 144 19.67 28.88 -3.47
N GLU A 145 19.25 30.15 -3.35
CA GLU A 145 18.97 30.79 -2.07
C GLU A 145 17.56 30.43 -1.56
N THR A 146 16.58 30.35 -2.46
CA THR A 146 15.18 30.02 -2.12
C THR A 146 14.97 28.54 -1.80
N ASP A 147 15.73 27.62 -2.42
CA ASP A 147 15.64 26.18 -2.13
C ASP A 147 16.24 25.81 -0.76
N SER A 148 17.07 26.68 -0.17
CA SER A 148 17.67 26.47 1.15
C SER A 148 16.82 27.03 2.30
N MET A 149 15.76 27.79 2.01
CA MET A 149 14.94 28.44 3.04
C MET A 149 13.83 27.53 3.57
N SER A 150 13.53 27.63 4.86
CA SER A 150 12.37 27.00 5.49
C SER A 150 11.05 27.61 4.99
N TYR A 151 9.93 26.92 5.22
CA TYR A 151 8.62 27.43 4.80
C TYR A 151 8.28 28.75 5.50
N GLU A 152 8.65 28.89 6.77
CA GLU A 152 8.46 30.11 7.54
C GLU A 152 9.27 31.28 6.97
N GLU A 153 10.54 31.05 6.62
CA GLU A 153 11.42 32.07 6.01
C GLU A 153 10.92 32.49 4.62
N LEU A 154 10.38 31.57 3.83
CA LEU A 154 9.75 31.90 2.55
C LEU A 154 8.50 32.78 2.74
N CYS A 155 7.71 32.53 3.79
CA CYS A 155 6.53 33.34 4.11
C CYS A 155 6.88 34.75 4.61
N GLU A 156 7.98 34.92 5.35
CA GLU A 156 8.42 36.22 5.88
C GLU A 156 8.96 37.16 4.80
N ASN A 157 9.46 36.62 3.69
CA ASN A 157 9.99 37.41 2.56
C ASN A 157 8.93 37.89 1.56
N ILE A 158 7.64 37.64 1.83
CA ILE A 158 6.54 38.13 0.99
C ILE A 158 6.22 39.59 1.36
N GLU A 159 6.27 40.49 0.38
CA GLU A 159 5.87 41.89 0.58
C GLU A 159 4.36 42.00 0.80
N MET A 160 3.94 42.90 1.70
CA MET A 160 2.53 43.05 2.09
C MET A 160 1.56 43.34 0.92
N ASP A 161 2.05 43.97 -0.16
CA ASP A 161 1.26 44.24 -1.36
C ASP A 161 1.06 43.00 -2.25
N GLU A 162 1.92 41.97 -2.12
CA GLU A 162 1.87 40.73 -2.91
C GLU A 162 1.16 39.57 -2.18
N ILE A 163 0.87 39.73 -0.88
CA ILE A 163 0.23 38.69 -0.04
C ILE A 163 -1.13 38.25 -0.59
N ILE A 164 -1.97 39.20 -1.01
CA ILE A 164 -3.33 38.91 -1.48
C ILE A 164 -3.30 38.09 -2.78
N ASP A 165 -2.40 38.43 -3.71
CA ASP A 165 -2.24 37.71 -4.97
C ASP A 165 -1.58 36.35 -4.77
N THR A 166 -0.67 36.22 -3.79
CA THR A 166 -0.01 34.95 -3.44
C THR A 166 -1.00 33.97 -2.79
N ILE A 167 -1.88 34.45 -1.90
CA ILE A 167 -2.98 33.64 -1.33
C ILE A 167 -3.99 33.21 -2.39
N ARG A 168 -4.16 33.98 -3.47
CA ARG A 168 -5.10 33.66 -4.54
C ARG A 168 -4.62 32.54 -5.47
N GLU A 169 -3.31 32.33 -5.58
CA GLU A 169 -2.69 31.31 -6.42
C GLU A 169 -2.36 30.00 -5.68
N LEU A 170 -2.59 29.97 -4.37
CA LEU A 170 -2.43 28.82 -3.47
C LEU A 170 -3.56 27.78 -3.59
#